data_AF-A0A0F4R4T6-F1
#
_entry.id   AF-A0A0F4R4T6-F1
#
_cell.length_a   1.000
_cell.length_b   1.000
_cell.length_c   1.000
_cell.angle_alpha   90.00
_cell.angle_beta   90.00
_cell.angle_gamma   90.00
#
_symmetry.space_group_name_H-M   'P 1'
#
loop_
_entity.id
_entity.type
_entity.pdbx_description
1 polymer ?
#
loop_
_entity_poly.entity_id
_entity_poly.type
_entity_poly.pdbx_seq_one_letter_code
_entity_poly.pdbx_strand_id
1 'polypeptide(L)'
;MFTKDNFNKDNFDDGLVDAVGDRILNSAYTDSILAGTKYLTQFLRDKGSCEGDGSQLVGQVLGGTAPKLPINSLQSVSEKDEQKGLEQIIRGFYVCIRNPRTHEITEDTEEYCIRIMVLIDTLLSYLKRETEEFDVAGFVDRIYDPHFVASKEYAETLISQVPENRIIDVFRIAFGRRAEGRIKEIKFAFRAMYQLMPQKDVSVAIELVGEVLRKETETKDIANLFRLLKPRAWGMLQDDVKQRIENMVIDSCKVGHFDIYSGIDQGSLGTWGNTFGKYFTRRDDLANAIISRLESNWYTQNYIANYFIYSLPSIVRGDEKREELAENLAYAALSNNAKLVRNELLDACENYPNSLKEQLRVSVQERRQYDPNYADKLLEKLS
;
A
#
# COMPACT_ATOMS: atom_id res chain seq x y z
N MET A 1 39.68 -21.78 32.11
CA MET A 1 38.54 -22.21 32.95
C MET A 1 37.92 -20.94 33.46
N PHE A 2 36.63 -20.70 33.22
CA PHE A 2 36.00 -19.43 33.58
C PHE A 2 35.89 -19.34 35.11
N THR A 3 36.69 -18.46 35.73
CA THR A 3 36.68 -18.25 37.19
C THR A 3 36.01 -16.92 37.54
N LYS A 4 35.67 -16.74 38.81
CA LYS A 4 35.11 -15.47 39.31
C LYS A 4 35.97 -14.25 39.01
N ASP A 5 37.29 -14.41 38.92
CA ASP A 5 38.22 -13.30 38.63
C ASP A 5 38.05 -12.77 37.20
N ASN A 6 37.47 -13.56 36.30
CA ASN A 6 37.16 -13.13 34.94
C ASN A 6 35.93 -12.22 34.88
N PHE A 7 35.05 -12.23 35.88
CA PHE A 7 33.82 -11.42 35.87
C PHE A 7 34.11 -9.99 36.33
N ASN A 8 34.45 -9.13 35.37
CA ASN A 8 34.77 -7.73 35.57
C ASN A 8 34.43 -6.91 34.30
N LYS A 9 34.50 -5.58 34.42
CA LYS A 9 34.12 -4.63 33.36
C LYS A 9 34.99 -4.68 32.10
N ASP A 10 36.19 -5.26 32.19
CA ASP A 10 37.05 -5.43 31.02
C ASP A 10 36.58 -6.57 30.11
N ASN A 11 35.82 -7.52 30.66
CA ASN A 11 35.39 -8.74 29.96
C ASN A 11 33.87 -8.86 29.79
N PHE A 12 33.08 -8.06 30.51
CA PHE A 12 31.62 -8.15 30.55
C PHE A 12 30.98 -6.77 30.51
N ASP A 13 29.73 -6.71 30.09
CA ASP A 13 28.91 -5.51 30.12
C ASP A 13 28.91 -4.82 31.49
N ASP A 14 29.25 -3.53 31.52
CA ASP A 14 29.34 -2.74 32.74
C ASP A 14 28.08 -2.85 33.61
N GLY A 15 26.90 -2.74 32.99
CA GLY A 15 25.63 -2.82 33.71
C GLY A 15 25.32 -4.22 34.24
N LEU A 16 25.81 -5.27 33.57
CA LEU A 16 25.71 -6.64 34.08
C LEU A 16 26.60 -6.82 35.32
N VAL A 17 27.84 -6.34 35.25
CA VAL A 17 28.79 -6.37 36.38
C VAL A 17 28.21 -5.60 37.57
N ASP A 18 27.70 -4.39 37.34
CA ASP A 18 27.11 -3.55 38.38
C ASP A 18 25.85 -4.17 38.99
N ALA A 19 24.99 -4.82 38.17
CA ALA A 19 23.79 -5.48 38.67
C ALA A 19 24.10 -6.69 39.57
N VAL A 20 25.12 -7.46 39.21
CA VAL A 20 25.56 -8.63 40.00
C VAL A 20 26.27 -8.19 41.28
N GLY A 21 27.10 -7.16 41.21
CA GLY A 21 27.86 -6.63 42.36
C GLY A 21 28.77 -7.70 42.98
N ASP A 22 28.89 -7.67 44.31
CA ASP A 22 29.83 -8.56 45.04
C ASP A 22 29.32 -10.00 45.24
N ARG A 23 28.19 -10.38 44.65
CA ARG A 23 27.55 -11.69 44.91
C ARG A 23 28.43 -12.86 44.51
N ILE A 24 29.11 -12.80 43.37
CA ILE A 24 30.02 -13.85 42.91
C ILE A 24 31.23 -13.95 43.86
N LEU A 25 31.76 -12.82 44.34
CA LEU A 25 32.87 -12.80 45.30
C LEU A 25 32.49 -13.48 46.62
N ASN A 26 31.23 -13.32 47.03
CA ASN A 26 30.66 -13.92 48.23
C ASN A 26 30.12 -15.35 48.03
N SER A 27 30.43 -16.00 46.89
CA SER A 27 29.94 -17.33 46.54
C SER A 27 28.41 -17.46 46.45
N ALA A 28 27.69 -16.35 46.28
CA ALA A 28 26.24 -16.31 46.10
C ALA A 28 25.88 -16.50 44.62
N TYR A 29 26.19 -17.68 44.08
CA TYR A 29 26.14 -17.97 42.63
C TYR A 29 24.72 -17.97 42.06
N THR A 30 23.76 -18.63 42.72
CA THR A 30 22.35 -18.63 42.30
C THR A 30 21.78 -17.20 42.27
N ASP A 31 22.07 -16.41 43.32
CA ASP A 31 21.65 -15.00 43.39
C ASP A 31 22.31 -14.13 42.34
N SER A 32 23.55 -14.43 41.96
CA SER A 32 24.27 -13.74 40.88
C SER A 32 23.58 -13.98 39.53
N ILE A 33 23.17 -15.22 39.23
CA ILE A 33 22.40 -15.56 38.03
C ILE A 33 21.06 -14.82 38.01
N LEU A 34 20.34 -14.79 39.14
CA LEU A 34 19.08 -14.07 39.25
C LEU A 34 19.25 -12.56 39.09
N ALA A 35 20.32 -11.98 39.65
CA ALA A 35 20.64 -10.56 39.51
C ALA A 35 20.94 -10.18 38.06
N GLY A 36 21.81 -10.94 37.37
CA GLY A 36 22.11 -10.74 35.96
C GLY A 36 20.87 -10.92 35.07
N THR A 37 20.02 -11.90 35.37
CA THR A 37 18.77 -12.11 34.65
C THR A 37 17.79 -10.95 34.85
N LYS A 38 17.72 -10.39 36.06
CA LYS A 38 16.90 -9.22 36.35
C LYS A 38 17.35 -8.01 35.54
N TYR A 39 18.66 -7.80 35.39
CA TYR A 39 19.20 -6.76 34.52
C TYR A 39 18.83 -6.97 33.05
N LEU A 40 19.00 -8.20 32.52
CA LEU A 40 18.53 -8.54 31.16
C LEU A 40 17.02 -8.29 30.99
N THR A 41 16.22 -8.63 32.00
CA THR A 41 14.76 -8.38 31.99
C THR A 41 14.47 -6.88 31.90
N GLN A 42 15.16 -6.07 32.72
CA GLN A 42 14.98 -4.63 32.72
C GLN A 42 15.40 -4.01 31.39
N PHE A 43 16.54 -4.44 30.84
CA PHE A 43 17.00 -3.98 29.52
C PHE A 43 15.96 -4.24 28.42
N LEU A 44 15.33 -5.43 28.42
CA LEU A 44 14.26 -5.76 27.47
C LEU A 44 13.02 -4.90 27.67
N ARG A 45 12.62 -4.60 28.91
CA ARG A 45 11.48 -3.69 29.19
C ARG A 45 11.75 -2.28 28.68
N ASP A 46 12.93 -1.76 28.98
CA ASP A 46 13.33 -0.40 28.62
C ASP A 46 13.37 -0.24 27.09
N LYS A 47 14.06 -1.16 26.40
CA LYS A 47 14.13 -1.15 24.93
C LYS A 47 12.79 -1.45 24.26
N GLY A 48 11.99 -2.33 24.85
CA GLY A 48 10.67 -2.68 24.34
C GLY A 48 9.57 -1.68 24.66
N SER A 49 9.83 -0.70 25.54
CA SER A 49 8.81 0.19 26.11
C SER A 49 7.55 -0.60 26.51
N CYS A 50 7.73 -1.73 27.21
CA CYS A 50 6.63 -2.57 27.66
C CYS A 50 6.92 -3.27 28.98
N GLU A 51 5.84 -3.46 29.72
CA GLU A 51 5.81 -4.26 30.93
C GLU A 51 5.66 -5.75 30.60
N GLY A 52 6.06 -6.60 31.54
CA GLY A 52 5.95 -8.05 31.41
C GLY A 52 7.15 -8.77 32.01
N ASP A 53 7.18 -10.09 31.88
CA ASP A 53 8.27 -10.90 32.40
C ASP A 53 8.45 -12.20 31.59
N GLY A 54 9.62 -12.81 31.72
CA GLY A 54 9.93 -14.13 31.18
C GLY A 54 9.77 -14.25 29.65
N SER A 55 9.42 -15.46 29.19
CA SER A 55 9.24 -15.76 27.76
C SER A 55 8.19 -14.87 27.09
N GLN A 56 7.17 -14.40 27.82
CA GLN A 56 6.15 -13.53 27.27
C GLN A 56 6.73 -12.15 26.90
N LEU A 57 7.53 -11.54 27.79
CA LEU A 57 8.22 -10.28 27.51
C LEU A 57 9.11 -10.40 26.27
N VAL A 58 9.91 -11.46 26.19
CA VAL A 58 10.81 -11.69 25.03
C VAL A 58 10.03 -11.71 23.72
N GLY A 59 8.88 -12.38 23.69
CA GLY A 59 8.01 -12.42 22.52
C GLY A 59 7.46 -11.06 22.10
N GLN A 60 7.13 -10.21 23.07
CA GLN A 60 6.63 -8.86 22.80
C GLN A 60 7.71 -7.92 22.28
N VAL A 61 8.97 -8.12 22.69
CA VAL A 61 10.08 -7.23 22.33
C VAL A 61 10.74 -7.66 21.01
N LEU A 62 11.02 -8.95 20.86
CA LEU A 62 11.86 -9.48 19.77
C LEU A 62 11.10 -10.32 18.74
N GLY A 63 9.86 -10.72 19.03
CA GLY A 63 9.08 -11.59 18.16
C GLY A 63 8.22 -10.86 17.14
N GLY A 64 7.63 -11.63 16.22
CA GLY A 64 6.73 -11.13 15.17
C GLY A 64 7.45 -10.66 13.91
N THR A 65 6.69 -10.15 12.95
CA THR A 65 7.22 -9.64 11.67
C THR A 65 7.79 -8.22 11.77
N ALA A 66 7.41 -7.48 12.82
CA ALA A 66 7.90 -6.14 13.14
C ALA A 66 8.21 -6.08 14.65
N PRO A 67 9.36 -6.62 15.08
CA PRO A 67 9.74 -6.61 16.49
C PRO A 67 9.93 -5.17 16.97
N LYS A 68 9.67 -4.94 18.27
CA LYS A 68 9.90 -3.62 18.87
C LYS A 68 11.37 -3.26 18.93
N LEU A 69 12.22 -4.27 19.15
CA LEU A 69 13.67 -4.14 19.10
C LEU A 69 14.21 -5.00 17.94
N PRO A 70 14.36 -4.43 16.74
CA PRO A 70 15.12 -5.06 15.68
C PRO A 70 16.62 -5.02 16.01
N ILE A 71 17.32 -6.14 15.83
CA ILE A 71 18.78 -6.26 16.09
C ILE A 71 19.63 -6.07 14.82
N ASN A 72 18.98 -5.93 13.66
CA ASN A 72 19.56 -5.70 12.34
C ASN A 72 18.48 -5.08 11.42
N SER A 73 18.75 -4.97 10.12
CA SER A 73 17.85 -4.31 9.16
C SER A 73 16.61 -5.13 8.77
N LEU A 74 16.55 -6.41 9.16
CA LEU A 74 15.49 -7.39 8.83
C LEU A 74 15.17 -7.49 7.34
N GLN A 75 16.14 -7.20 6.45
CA GLN A 75 15.92 -7.23 5.00
C GLN A 75 16.08 -8.65 4.45
N SER A 76 17.21 -9.28 4.73
CA SER A 76 17.56 -10.61 4.23
C SER A 76 16.93 -11.73 5.05
N VAL A 77 16.84 -12.92 4.45
CA VAL A 77 16.42 -14.14 5.16
C VAL A 77 17.35 -14.40 6.36
N SER A 78 18.66 -14.24 6.17
CA SER A 78 19.65 -14.43 7.23
C SER A 78 19.45 -13.48 8.42
N GLU A 79 19.16 -12.21 8.16
CA GLU A 79 18.87 -11.22 9.21
C GLU A 79 17.59 -11.55 9.99
N LYS A 80 16.54 -11.99 9.27
CA LYS A 80 15.28 -12.44 9.89
C LYS A 80 15.48 -13.70 10.73
N ASP A 81 16.30 -14.63 10.25
CA ASP A 81 16.64 -15.85 10.99
C ASP A 81 17.49 -15.54 12.23
N GLU A 82 18.41 -14.58 12.16
CA GLU A 82 19.20 -14.12 13.31
C GLU A 82 18.29 -13.52 14.40
N GLN A 83 17.34 -12.64 14.03
CA GLN A 83 16.35 -12.06 14.95
C GLN A 83 15.52 -13.15 15.62
N LYS A 84 14.97 -14.08 14.82
CA LYS A 84 14.14 -15.18 15.31
C LYS A 84 14.95 -16.13 16.20
N GLY A 85 16.20 -16.41 15.85
CA GLY A 85 17.11 -17.23 16.62
C GLY A 85 17.38 -16.61 18.00
N LEU A 86 17.69 -15.32 18.05
CA LEU A 86 17.90 -14.61 19.31
C LEU A 86 16.65 -14.64 20.21
N GLU A 87 15.47 -14.39 19.63
CA GLU A 87 14.19 -14.49 20.36
C GLU A 87 14.05 -15.88 21.02
N GLN A 88 14.29 -16.94 20.26
CA GLN A 88 14.15 -18.33 20.74
C GLN A 88 15.17 -18.67 21.83
N ILE A 89 16.43 -18.22 21.68
CA ILE A 89 17.48 -18.45 22.68
C ILE A 89 17.11 -17.78 24.00
N ILE A 90 16.67 -16.52 23.98
CA ILE A 90 16.32 -15.79 25.21
C ILE A 90 15.07 -16.41 25.86
N ARG A 91 14.05 -16.81 25.08
CA ARG A 91 12.91 -17.56 25.62
C ARG A 91 13.35 -18.86 26.29
N GLY A 92 14.22 -19.62 25.62
CA GLY A 92 14.81 -20.84 26.14
C GLY A 92 15.57 -20.61 27.44
N PHE A 93 16.34 -19.53 27.52
CA PHE A 93 17.03 -19.11 28.73
C PHE A 93 16.07 -18.87 29.90
N TYR A 94 14.98 -18.13 29.71
CA TYR A 94 14.00 -17.93 30.78
C TYR A 94 13.35 -19.24 31.24
N VAL A 95 12.94 -20.09 30.30
CA VAL A 95 12.22 -21.33 30.61
C VAL A 95 13.15 -22.36 31.27
N CYS A 96 14.36 -22.54 30.75
CA CYS A 96 15.29 -23.58 31.17
C CYS A 96 16.20 -23.17 32.33
N ILE A 97 16.63 -21.90 32.38
CA ILE A 97 17.60 -21.43 33.36
C ILE A 97 16.92 -20.61 34.46
N ARG A 98 16.19 -19.55 34.10
CA ARG A 98 15.65 -18.63 35.12
C ARG A 98 14.52 -19.25 35.94
N ASN A 99 13.53 -19.86 35.28
CA ASN A 99 12.30 -20.30 35.93
C ASN A 99 12.56 -21.33 37.04
N PRO A 100 13.38 -22.39 36.83
CA PRO A 100 13.71 -23.33 37.92
C PRO A 100 14.26 -22.64 39.16
N ARG A 101 15.18 -21.67 39.00
CA ARG A 101 15.78 -20.91 40.11
C ARG A 101 14.81 -19.98 40.84
N THR A 102 13.66 -19.68 40.23
CA THR A 102 12.62 -18.85 40.85
C THR A 102 11.58 -19.70 41.60
N HIS A 103 11.38 -20.95 41.17
CA HIS A 103 10.33 -21.82 41.69
C HIS A 103 10.85 -22.91 42.63
N GLU A 104 12.13 -23.27 42.52
CA GLU A 104 12.76 -24.36 43.25
C GLU A 104 14.07 -23.89 43.90
N ILE A 105 14.45 -24.54 45.00
CA ILE A 105 15.75 -24.29 45.64
C ILE A 105 16.84 -24.89 44.73
N THR A 106 17.72 -24.03 44.22
CA THR A 106 18.81 -24.40 43.32
C THR A 106 20.14 -23.94 43.91
N GLU A 107 21.14 -24.82 43.92
CA GLU A 107 22.51 -24.50 44.33
C GLU A 107 23.44 -24.55 43.11
N ASP A 108 23.84 -23.37 42.64
CA ASP A 108 24.72 -23.23 41.48
C ASP A 108 26.20 -23.22 41.88
N THR A 109 27.06 -23.73 41.00
CA THR A 109 28.53 -23.68 41.18
C THR A 109 29.13 -22.40 40.58
N GLU A 110 30.34 -22.04 41.02
CA GLU A 110 31.09 -20.91 40.44
C GLU A 110 31.21 -21.04 38.92
N GLU A 111 31.71 -22.18 38.45
CA GLU A 111 31.93 -22.43 37.03
C GLU A 111 30.65 -22.27 36.22
N TYR A 112 29.54 -22.78 36.72
CA TYR A 112 28.26 -22.68 36.03
C TYR A 112 27.72 -21.25 36.05
N CYS A 113 27.85 -20.53 37.17
CA CYS A 113 27.51 -19.11 37.26
C CYS A 113 28.25 -18.29 36.22
N ILE A 114 29.58 -18.45 36.08
CA ILE A 114 30.34 -17.67 35.10
C ILE A 114 29.94 -18.04 33.67
N ARG A 115 29.69 -19.33 33.37
CA ARG A 115 29.17 -19.74 32.05
C ARG A 115 27.83 -19.08 31.73
N ILE A 116 26.95 -18.94 32.72
CA ILE A 116 25.67 -18.24 32.56
C ILE A 116 25.88 -16.73 32.39
N MET A 117 26.83 -16.11 33.10
CA MET A 117 27.18 -14.70 32.88
C MET A 117 27.66 -14.47 31.44
N VAL A 118 28.50 -15.35 30.89
CA VAL A 118 28.96 -15.27 29.49
C VAL A 118 27.78 -15.35 28.52
N LEU A 119 26.81 -16.23 28.81
CA LEU A 119 25.59 -16.32 28.01
C LEU A 119 24.79 -15.01 28.08
N ILE A 120 24.53 -14.48 29.28
CA ILE A 120 23.78 -13.21 29.44
C ILE A 120 24.48 -12.06 28.73
N ASP A 121 25.81 -11.97 28.85
CA ASP A 121 26.63 -10.96 28.20
C ASP A 121 26.59 -11.05 26.67
N THR A 122 26.66 -12.27 26.14
CA THR A 122 26.49 -12.52 24.70
C THR A 122 25.12 -12.03 24.24
N LEU A 123 24.05 -12.33 24.98
CA LEU A 123 22.70 -11.87 24.65
C LEU A 123 22.60 -10.34 24.70
N LEU A 124 23.17 -9.71 25.73
CA LEU A 124 23.21 -8.25 25.84
C LEU A 124 23.97 -7.62 24.67
N SER A 125 25.07 -8.22 24.23
CA SER A 125 25.85 -7.75 23.08
C SER A 125 25.02 -7.71 21.80
N TYR A 126 24.15 -8.70 21.57
CA TYR A 126 23.18 -8.67 20.48
C TYR A 126 22.13 -7.56 20.66
N LEU A 127 21.58 -7.43 21.86
CA LEU A 127 20.51 -6.47 22.16
C LEU A 127 21.00 -5.01 22.19
N LYS A 128 22.31 -4.80 22.35
CA LYS A 128 22.99 -3.49 22.35
C LYS A 128 23.57 -3.11 21.00
N ARG A 129 23.46 -3.96 19.97
CA ARG A 129 23.89 -3.59 18.61
C ARG A 129 23.18 -2.31 18.17
N GLU A 130 23.96 -1.32 17.76
CA GLU A 130 23.41 -0.17 17.05
C GLU A 130 22.93 -0.65 15.69
N THR A 131 21.65 -0.44 15.41
CA THR A 131 21.10 -0.62 14.07
C THR A 131 21.11 0.74 13.39
N GLU A 132 21.62 0.80 12.16
CA GLU A 132 21.47 2.01 11.36
C GLU A 132 19.97 2.26 11.16
N GLU A 133 19.49 3.41 11.63
CA GLU A 133 18.12 3.82 11.34
C GLU A 133 17.98 4.01 9.83
N PHE A 134 16.95 3.39 9.25
CA PHE A 134 16.63 3.59 7.85
C PHE A 134 16.32 5.08 7.60
N ASP A 135 17.15 5.74 6.81
CA ASP A 135 16.96 7.14 6.41
C ASP A 135 15.82 7.27 5.41
N VAL A 136 14.61 7.47 5.95
CA VAL A 136 13.41 7.70 5.16
C VAL A 136 13.55 8.94 4.27
N ALA A 137 14.16 10.02 4.78
CA ALA A 137 14.24 11.28 4.04
C ALA A 137 15.17 11.16 2.84
N GLY A 138 16.38 10.65 3.05
CA GLY A 138 17.34 10.39 1.98
C GLY A 138 16.84 9.32 1.00
N PHE A 139 16.04 8.35 1.45
CA PHE A 139 15.39 7.43 0.52
C PHE A 139 14.35 8.13 -0.36
N VAL A 140 13.53 9.03 0.21
CA VAL A 140 12.53 9.78 -0.56
C VAL A 140 13.19 10.67 -1.62
N ASP A 141 14.37 11.23 -1.35
CA ASP A 141 15.10 12.01 -2.35
C ASP A 141 15.38 11.21 -3.63
N ARG A 142 15.58 9.88 -3.53
CA ARG A 142 15.76 8.99 -4.69
C ARG A 142 14.49 8.86 -5.54
N ILE A 143 13.30 9.01 -4.95
CA ILE A 143 12.02 9.02 -5.69
C ILE A 143 11.90 10.30 -6.51
N TYR A 144 12.44 11.41 -6.01
CA TYR A 144 12.39 12.73 -6.63
C TYR A 144 13.64 13.07 -7.44
N ASP A 145 14.54 12.10 -7.65
CA ASP A 145 15.75 12.26 -8.45
C ASP A 145 15.39 12.71 -9.89
N PRO A 146 16.07 13.72 -10.46
CA PRO A 146 15.84 14.18 -11.83
C PRO A 146 15.97 13.08 -12.91
N HIS A 147 16.72 12.01 -12.62
CA HIS A 147 16.96 10.84 -13.46
C HIS A 147 16.16 9.61 -13.00
N PHE A 148 15.10 9.79 -12.19
CA PHE A 148 14.21 8.70 -11.81
C PHE A 148 13.70 7.94 -13.05
N VAL A 149 13.91 6.63 -13.08
CA VAL A 149 13.51 5.79 -14.21
C VAL A 149 12.03 5.45 -14.09
N ALA A 150 11.22 6.03 -14.97
CA ALA A 150 9.76 5.91 -14.99
C ALA A 150 9.27 4.54 -15.50
N SER A 151 9.67 3.45 -14.85
CA SER A 151 9.23 2.09 -15.15
C SER A 151 8.71 1.35 -13.91
N LYS A 152 7.87 0.35 -14.14
CA LYS A 152 7.37 -0.53 -13.09
C LYS A 152 8.51 -1.29 -12.41
N GLU A 153 9.38 -1.91 -13.22
CA GLU A 153 10.50 -2.74 -12.75
C GLU A 153 11.46 -1.95 -11.86
N TYR A 154 11.89 -0.76 -12.30
CA TYR A 154 12.78 0.08 -11.51
C TYR A 154 12.15 0.50 -10.18
N ALA A 155 10.89 0.93 -10.21
CA ALA A 155 10.19 1.35 -9.00
C ALA A 155 10.02 0.19 -8.01
N GLU A 156 9.69 -1.01 -8.48
CA GLU A 156 9.57 -2.20 -7.63
C GLU A 156 10.94 -2.57 -7.00
N THR A 157 12.04 -2.52 -7.76
CA THR A 157 13.41 -2.72 -7.24
C THR A 157 13.87 -1.63 -6.28
N LEU A 158 13.46 -0.38 -6.52
CA LEU A 158 13.78 0.73 -5.62
C LEU A 158 13.05 0.55 -4.29
N ILE A 159 11.72 0.38 -4.33
CA ILE A 159 10.90 0.28 -3.11
C ILE A 159 11.16 -1.02 -2.34
N SER A 160 11.62 -2.10 -2.98
CA SER A 160 12.00 -3.33 -2.26
C SER A 160 13.21 -3.17 -1.33
N GLN A 161 13.92 -2.03 -1.40
CA GLN A 161 14.99 -1.68 -0.47
C GLN A 161 14.48 -1.02 0.81
N VAL A 162 13.19 -0.68 0.87
CA VAL A 162 12.56 -0.09 2.06
C VAL A 162 12.11 -1.20 2.99
N PRO A 163 12.47 -1.16 4.29
CA PRO A 163 11.92 -2.09 5.27
C PRO A 163 10.39 -2.05 5.30
N GLU A 164 9.75 -3.21 5.36
CA GLU A 164 8.28 -3.35 5.26
C GLU A 164 7.54 -2.43 6.25
N ASN A 165 8.05 -2.32 7.49
CA ASN A 165 7.51 -1.47 8.55
C ASN A 165 7.78 0.04 8.35
N ARG A 166 8.60 0.44 7.37
CA ARG A 166 8.93 1.85 7.04
C ARG A 166 8.32 2.34 5.73
N ILE A 167 7.68 1.46 4.94
CA ILE A 167 7.05 1.85 3.67
C ILE A 167 5.99 2.95 3.87
N ILE A 168 5.25 2.90 4.98
CA ILE A 168 4.25 3.95 5.29
C ILE A 168 4.89 5.31 5.58
N ASP A 169 6.07 5.35 6.20
CA ASP A 169 6.79 6.59 6.47
C ASP A 169 7.33 7.18 5.17
N VAL A 170 7.91 6.33 4.31
CA VAL A 170 8.33 6.72 2.95
C VAL A 170 7.13 7.26 2.17
N PHE A 171 5.99 6.57 2.22
CA PHE A 171 4.77 7.04 1.56
C PHE A 171 4.34 8.41 2.09
N ARG A 172 4.31 8.63 3.40
CA ARG A 172 3.87 9.90 4.01
C ARG A 172 4.73 11.07 3.55
N ILE A 173 6.05 10.93 3.66
CA ILE A 173 6.99 11.99 3.26
C ILE A 173 6.95 12.20 1.74
N ALA A 174 6.99 11.11 0.96
CA ALA A 174 6.90 11.21 -0.50
C ALA A 174 5.57 11.84 -0.92
N PHE A 175 4.44 11.47 -0.33
CA PHE A 175 3.14 12.04 -0.65
C PHE A 175 3.05 13.53 -0.28
N GLY A 176 3.66 13.94 0.83
CA GLY A 176 3.78 15.35 1.21
C GLY A 176 4.54 16.17 0.15
N ARG A 177 5.59 15.58 -0.42
CA ARG A 177 6.46 16.16 -1.46
C ARG A 177 5.97 15.95 -2.89
N ARG A 178 4.76 15.41 -3.10
CA ARG A 178 4.22 15.03 -4.43
C ARG A 178 4.26 16.13 -5.49
N ALA A 179 4.30 17.40 -5.08
CA ALA A 179 4.36 18.55 -5.97
C ALA A 179 5.78 18.82 -6.53
N GLU A 180 6.83 18.30 -5.90
CA GLU A 180 8.22 18.49 -6.33
C GLU A 180 8.57 17.65 -7.57
N GLY A 181 7.87 16.52 -7.75
CA GLY A 181 8.21 15.53 -8.76
C GLY A 181 7.37 15.59 -10.02
N ARG A 182 7.86 14.92 -11.06
CA ARG A 182 7.09 14.63 -12.27
C ARG A 182 6.06 13.54 -11.95
N ILE A 183 4.86 13.94 -11.54
CA ILE A 183 3.78 13.05 -11.06
C ILE A 183 3.53 11.81 -11.94
N LYS A 184 3.67 11.95 -13.27
CA LYS A 184 3.47 10.87 -14.25
C LYS A 184 4.53 9.76 -14.14
N GLU A 185 5.70 10.08 -13.60
CA GLU A 185 6.84 9.20 -13.40
C GLU A 185 6.82 8.64 -11.97
N ILE A 186 6.79 9.51 -10.96
CA ILE A 186 6.82 9.08 -9.56
C ILE A 186 5.63 8.19 -9.16
N LYS A 187 4.51 8.23 -9.91
CA LYS A 187 3.38 7.29 -9.71
C LYS A 187 3.81 5.81 -9.68
N PHE A 188 4.91 5.45 -10.35
CA PHE A 188 5.42 4.08 -10.32
C PHE A 188 5.93 3.71 -8.92
N ALA A 189 6.61 4.63 -8.22
CA ALA A 189 7.02 4.44 -6.82
C ALA A 189 5.79 4.25 -5.91
N PHE A 190 4.75 5.09 -6.05
CA PHE A 190 3.52 4.94 -5.28
C PHE A 190 2.82 3.60 -5.53
N ARG A 191 2.77 3.14 -6.78
CA ARG A 191 2.21 1.83 -7.13
C ARG A 191 2.98 0.68 -6.49
N ALA A 192 4.32 0.74 -6.49
CA ALA A 192 5.18 -0.24 -5.84
C ALA A 192 4.98 -0.22 -4.31
N MET A 193 4.90 0.96 -3.70
CA MET A 193 4.57 1.09 -2.27
C MET A 193 3.23 0.40 -1.93
N TYR A 194 2.15 0.63 -2.69
CA TYR A 194 0.87 -0.06 -2.45
C TYR A 194 0.90 -1.58 -2.65
N GLN A 195 1.89 -2.13 -3.35
CA GLN A 195 2.02 -3.58 -3.52
C GLN A 195 2.77 -4.23 -2.35
N LEU A 196 3.80 -3.55 -1.84
CA LEU A 196 4.70 -4.05 -0.81
C LEU A 196 4.27 -3.68 0.62
N MET A 197 3.42 -2.64 0.75
CA MET A 197 2.92 -2.16 2.04
C MET A 197 1.95 -3.16 2.69
N PRO A 198 2.04 -3.41 4.01
CA PRO A 198 1.06 -4.18 4.76
C PRO A 198 -0.36 -3.62 4.61
N GLN A 199 -1.39 -4.49 4.60
CA GLN A 199 -2.79 -4.05 4.42
C GLN A 199 -3.24 -3.00 5.44
N LYS A 200 -2.78 -3.12 6.71
CA LYS A 200 -3.08 -2.13 7.76
C LYS A 200 -2.58 -0.73 7.41
N ASP A 201 -1.42 -0.65 6.74
CA ASP A 201 -0.76 0.61 6.40
C ASP A 201 -1.33 1.19 5.10
N VAL A 202 -1.85 0.33 4.20
CA VAL A 202 -2.60 0.79 3.02
C VAL A 202 -3.79 1.64 3.46
N SER A 203 -4.55 1.22 4.47
CA SER A 203 -5.66 2.03 5.00
C SER A 203 -5.21 3.44 5.44
N VAL A 204 -4.07 3.53 6.14
CA VAL A 204 -3.49 4.80 6.59
C VAL A 204 -3.06 5.67 5.40
N ALA A 205 -2.45 5.07 4.38
CA ALA A 205 -2.07 5.77 3.15
C ALA A 205 -3.28 6.32 2.40
N ILE A 206 -4.39 5.56 2.32
CA ILE A 206 -5.61 5.99 1.67
C ILE A 206 -6.33 7.09 2.45
N GLU A 207 -6.35 7.01 3.77
CA GLU A 207 -6.87 8.07 4.64
C GLU A 207 -6.13 9.39 4.37
N LEU A 208 -4.79 9.36 4.30
CA LEU A 208 -3.98 10.54 3.97
C LEU A 208 -4.32 11.15 2.61
N VAL A 209 -4.52 10.30 1.59
CA VAL A 209 -4.95 10.76 0.26
C VAL A 209 -6.33 11.41 0.33
N GLY A 210 -7.25 10.80 1.08
CA GLY A 210 -8.60 11.32 1.30
C GLY A 210 -8.63 12.67 1.99
N GLU A 211 -7.79 12.88 3.02
CA GLU A 211 -7.66 14.17 3.71
C GLU A 211 -7.22 15.31 2.80
N VAL A 212 -6.33 15.03 1.84
CA VAL A 212 -5.92 16.01 0.82
C VAL A 212 -7.05 16.24 -0.19
N LEU A 213 -7.64 15.17 -0.72
CA LEU A 213 -8.77 15.25 -1.67
C LEU A 213 -9.96 16.03 -1.09
N ARG A 214 -10.21 15.92 0.23
CA ARG A 214 -11.30 16.64 0.91
C ARG A 214 -11.24 18.15 0.68
N LYS A 215 -10.03 18.71 0.70
CA LYS A 215 -9.79 20.16 0.65
C LYS A 215 -9.45 20.64 -0.76
N GLU A 216 -8.98 19.76 -1.63
CA GLU A 216 -8.54 20.13 -2.98
C GLU A 216 -9.72 20.58 -3.85
N THR A 217 -9.58 21.72 -4.50
CA THR A 217 -10.60 22.28 -5.41
C THR A 217 -10.11 22.32 -6.85
N GLU A 218 -8.80 22.31 -7.07
CA GLU A 218 -8.26 22.45 -8.41
C GLU A 218 -8.24 21.12 -9.16
N THR A 219 -8.87 21.11 -10.33
CA THR A 219 -9.07 19.91 -11.15
C THR A 219 -7.75 19.23 -11.53
N LYS A 220 -6.71 20.00 -11.83
CA LYS A 220 -5.38 19.49 -12.15
C LYS A 220 -4.76 18.73 -10.98
N ASP A 221 -4.92 19.23 -9.76
CA ASP A 221 -4.34 18.61 -8.57
C ASP A 221 -5.13 17.39 -8.12
N ILE A 222 -6.46 17.39 -8.25
CA ILE A 222 -7.28 16.18 -8.10
C ILE A 222 -6.84 15.09 -9.08
N ALA A 223 -6.63 15.45 -10.35
CA ALA A 223 -6.14 14.50 -11.35
C ALA A 223 -4.74 13.97 -10.99
N ASN A 224 -3.87 14.78 -10.38
CA ASN A 224 -2.57 14.32 -9.88
C ASN A 224 -2.71 13.34 -8.73
N LEU A 225 -3.64 13.58 -7.80
CA LEU A 225 -3.94 12.66 -6.70
C LEU A 225 -4.48 11.31 -7.21
N PHE A 226 -5.34 11.33 -8.24
CA PHE A 226 -5.81 10.10 -8.88
C PHE A 226 -4.70 9.28 -9.54
N ARG A 227 -3.61 9.90 -10.01
CA ARG A 227 -2.44 9.17 -10.53
C ARG A 227 -1.73 8.37 -9.46
N LEU A 228 -1.76 8.87 -8.22
CA LEU A 228 -1.14 8.22 -7.07
C LEU A 228 -2.08 7.19 -6.44
N LEU A 229 -3.40 7.37 -6.53
CA LEU A 229 -4.39 6.45 -5.94
C LEU A 229 -4.60 5.18 -6.77
N LYS A 230 -4.61 4.01 -6.12
CA LYS A 230 -5.00 2.74 -6.75
C LYS A 230 -6.53 2.66 -6.89
N PRO A 231 -7.10 2.34 -8.08
CA PRO A 231 -8.56 2.37 -8.28
C PRO A 231 -9.38 1.53 -7.30
N ARG A 232 -8.90 0.33 -6.95
CA ARG A 232 -9.57 -0.55 -5.97
C ARG A 232 -9.66 0.05 -4.56
N ALA A 233 -8.79 1.00 -4.23
CA ALA A 233 -8.79 1.64 -2.93
C ALA A 233 -9.86 2.73 -2.79
N TRP A 234 -10.61 3.06 -3.86
CA TRP A 234 -11.69 4.03 -3.80
C TRP A 234 -12.69 3.75 -2.69
N GLY A 235 -13.06 2.48 -2.50
CA GLY A 235 -14.02 2.07 -1.46
C GLY A 235 -13.53 2.32 -0.03
N MET A 236 -12.22 2.52 0.17
CA MET A 236 -11.61 2.79 1.47
C MET A 236 -11.54 4.29 1.81
N LEU A 237 -11.88 5.17 0.86
CA LEU A 237 -11.97 6.61 1.11
C LEU A 237 -13.16 6.92 2.03
N GLN A 238 -13.01 8.00 2.80
CA GLN A 238 -14.05 8.56 3.66
C GLN A 238 -15.30 8.93 2.83
N ASP A 239 -16.50 8.75 3.40
CA ASP A 239 -17.76 8.89 2.66
C ASP A 239 -18.00 10.30 2.13
N ASP A 240 -17.64 11.33 2.92
CA ASP A 240 -17.73 12.74 2.52
C ASP A 240 -16.81 13.04 1.32
N VAL A 241 -15.60 12.47 1.32
CA VAL A 241 -14.62 12.61 0.23
C VAL A 241 -15.15 11.94 -1.05
N LYS A 242 -15.68 10.71 -0.95
CA LYS A 242 -16.27 10.02 -2.10
C LYS A 242 -17.41 10.83 -2.70
N GLN A 243 -18.39 11.23 -1.89
CA GLN A 243 -19.56 11.98 -2.39
C GLN A 243 -19.15 13.26 -3.11
N ARG A 244 -18.22 14.02 -2.53
CA ARG A 244 -17.71 15.27 -3.11
C ARG A 244 -16.99 15.03 -4.42
N ILE A 245 -16.01 14.13 -4.44
CA ILE A 245 -15.16 13.91 -5.62
C ILE A 245 -15.95 13.24 -6.74
N GLU A 246 -16.82 12.27 -6.42
CA GLU A 246 -17.73 11.68 -7.41
C GLU A 246 -18.62 12.74 -8.04
N ASN A 247 -19.17 13.67 -7.26
CA ASN A 247 -19.95 14.78 -7.79
C ASN A 247 -19.13 15.63 -8.77
N MET A 248 -17.89 15.97 -8.42
CA MET A 248 -17.01 16.77 -9.29
C MET A 248 -16.68 16.04 -10.61
N VAL A 249 -16.40 14.74 -10.55
CA VAL A 249 -16.14 13.93 -11.75
C VAL A 249 -17.40 13.83 -12.63
N ILE A 250 -18.57 13.59 -12.02
CA ILE A 250 -19.85 13.50 -12.72
C ILE A 250 -20.20 14.83 -13.38
N ASP A 251 -20.11 15.95 -12.66
CA ASP A 251 -20.40 17.29 -13.21
C ASP A 251 -19.41 17.67 -14.30
N SER A 252 -18.14 17.33 -14.15
CA SER A 252 -17.15 17.48 -15.21
C SER A 252 -17.48 16.61 -16.43
N CYS A 253 -18.03 15.40 -16.25
CA CYS A 253 -18.45 14.54 -17.35
C CYS A 253 -19.65 15.12 -18.12
N LYS A 254 -20.59 15.78 -17.42
CA LYS A 254 -21.77 16.41 -18.03
C LYS A 254 -21.41 17.55 -18.99
N VAL A 255 -20.23 18.15 -18.87
CA VAL A 255 -19.74 19.19 -19.80
C VAL A 255 -18.63 18.67 -20.72
N GLY A 256 -18.39 17.36 -20.75
CA GLY A 256 -17.35 16.73 -21.55
C GLY A 256 -17.46 17.05 -23.04
N HIS A 257 -16.36 17.55 -23.60
CA HIS A 257 -16.26 17.96 -25.00
C HIS A 257 -14.87 17.59 -25.54
N PHE A 258 -14.83 17.06 -26.76
CA PHE A 258 -13.59 16.66 -27.42
C PHE A 258 -13.61 17.03 -28.90
N ASP A 259 -12.65 17.84 -29.30
CA ASP A 259 -12.37 18.17 -30.69
C ASP A 259 -11.22 17.29 -31.22
N ILE A 260 -11.34 16.82 -32.45
CA ILE A 260 -10.36 15.90 -33.05
C ILE A 260 -9.00 16.56 -33.35
N TYR A 261 -8.95 17.87 -33.45
CA TYR A 261 -7.74 18.64 -33.74
C TYR A 261 -7.12 19.23 -32.48
N SER A 262 -7.93 19.81 -31.59
CA SER A 262 -7.45 20.44 -30.35
C SER A 262 -7.50 19.53 -29.11
N GLY A 263 -8.14 18.36 -29.21
CA GLY A 263 -8.31 17.44 -28.11
C GLY A 263 -9.40 17.89 -27.13
N ILE A 264 -9.23 17.51 -25.86
CA ILE A 264 -10.16 17.86 -24.80
C ILE A 264 -10.01 19.32 -24.36
N ASP A 265 -11.10 20.06 -24.37
CA ASP A 265 -11.19 21.45 -23.92
C ASP A 265 -12.13 21.62 -22.70
N GLN A 266 -13.12 20.74 -22.54
CA GLN A 266 -14.01 20.71 -21.38
C GLN A 266 -14.18 19.28 -20.84
N GLY A 267 -14.34 19.20 -19.51
CA GLY A 267 -14.64 17.94 -18.83
C GLY A 267 -13.44 17.05 -18.54
N SER A 268 -12.23 17.59 -18.48
CA SER A 268 -10.98 16.82 -18.28
C SER A 268 -10.97 15.95 -17.03
N LEU A 269 -11.52 16.43 -15.91
CA LEU A 269 -11.64 15.66 -14.67
C LEU A 269 -12.62 14.48 -14.82
N GLY A 270 -13.67 14.65 -15.62
CA GLY A 270 -14.67 13.64 -15.91
C GLY A 270 -14.09 12.38 -16.51
N THR A 271 -13.03 12.49 -17.32
CA THR A 271 -12.39 11.36 -18.01
C THR A 271 -11.90 10.28 -17.04
N TRP A 272 -11.56 10.64 -15.80
CA TRP A 272 -11.15 9.69 -14.75
C TRP A 272 -12.27 8.74 -14.32
N GLY A 273 -13.53 9.04 -14.64
CA GLY A 273 -14.65 8.12 -14.51
C GLY A 273 -14.42 6.80 -15.25
N ASN A 274 -13.63 6.78 -16.34
CA ASN A 274 -13.30 5.55 -17.05
C ASN A 274 -12.45 4.56 -16.24
N THR A 275 -11.73 5.06 -15.23
CA THR A 275 -10.79 4.29 -14.41
C THR A 275 -11.41 3.98 -13.05
N PHE A 276 -12.03 4.98 -12.42
CA PHE A 276 -12.55 4.89 -11.06
C PHE A 276 -14.07 4.66 -11.01
N GLY A 277 -14.81 4.99 -12.07
CA GLY A 277 -16.29 5.02 -12.05
C GLY A 277 -16.95 3.71 -11.66
N LYS A 278 -16.33 2.56 -11.97
CA LYS A 278 -16.84 1.25 -11.54
C LYS A 278 -16.87 1.04 -10.02
N TYR A 279 -16.11 1.85 -9.27
CA TYR A 279 -16.04 1.85 -7.81
C TYR A 279 -16.87 2.96 -7.17
N PHE A 280 -17.48 3.85 -7.96
CA PHE A 280 -18.28 4.95 -7.43
C PHE A 280 -19.52 4.45 -6.70
N THR A 281 -19.89 5.12 -5.62
CA THR A 281 -21.20 4.93 -4.98
C THR A 281 -22.31 5.47 -5.87
N ARG A 282 -22.09 6.61 -6.53
CA ARG A 282 -23.02 7.27 -7.46
C ARG A 282 -22.82 6.82 -8.92
N ARG A 283 -22.59 5.53 -9.14
CA ARG A 283 -22.26 5.00 -10.47
C ARG A 283 -23.36 5.25 -11.50
N ASP A 284 -24.63 5.20 -11.10
CA ASP A 284 -25.76 5.42 -12.01
C ASP A 284 -25.86 6.88 -12.46
N ASP A 285 -25.49 7.84 -11.60
CA ASP A 285 -25.38 9.26 -11.99
C ASP A 285 -24.28 9.48 -13.03
N LEU A 286 -23.16 8.78 -12.90
CA LEU A 286 -22.09 8.80 -13.91
C LEU A 286 -22.56 8.17 -15.23
N ALA A 287 -23.30 7.05 -15.17
CA ALA A 287 -23.88 6.41 -16.35
C ALA A 287 -24.83 7.38 -17.09
N ASN A 288 -25.71 8.07 -16.36
CA ASN A 288 -26.61 9.07 -16.94
C ASN A 288 -25.85 10.24 -17.58
N ALA A 289 -24.80 10.74 -16.92
CA ALA A 289 -23.96 11.79 -17.48
C ALA A 289 -23.31 11.34 -18.80
N ILE A 290 -22.78 10.11 -18.85
CA ILE A 290 -22.18 9.51 -20.06
C ILE A 290 -23.21 9.36 -21.18
N ILE A 291 -24.36 8.75 -20.91
CA ILE A 291 -25.41 8.51 -21.92
C ILE A 291 -25.88 9.83 -22.54
N SER A 292 -26.10 10.86 -21.72
CA SER A 292 -26.50 12.19 -22.21
C SER A 292 -25.48 12.83 -23.19
N ARG A 293 -24.20 12.46 -23.11
CA ARG A 293 -23.18 12.97 -24.05
C ARG A 293 -23.26 12.31 -25.42
N LEU A 294 -23.87 11.12 -25.52
CA LEU A 294 -24.10 10.45 -26.80
C LEU A 294 -25.28 11.05 -27.58
N GLU A 295 -26.21 11.73 -26.90
CA GLU A 295 -27.40 12.36 -27.52
C GLU A 295 -27.09 13.68 -28.24
N SER A 296 -26.08 14.43 -27.78
CA SER A 296 -26.02 15.87 -28.05
C SER A 296 -25.46 16.23 -29.44
N ASN A 297 -24.16 16.03 -29.68
CA ASN A 297 -23.51 16.37 -30.95
C ASN A 297 -22.18 15.60 -31.13
N TRP A 298 -21.49 15.81 -32.25
CA TRP A 298 -20.24 15.12 -32.55
C TRP A 298 -19.15 15.33 -31.50
N TYR A 299 -19.03 16.51 -30.91
CA TYR A 299 -17.98 16.80 -29.94
C TYR A 299 -18.19 16.06 -28.61
N THR A 300 -19.43 15.98 -28.14
CA THR A 300 -19.78 15.22 -26.93
C THR A 300 -19.69 13.72 -27.18
N GLN A 301 -20.08 13.26 -28.36
CA GLN A 301 -19.94 11.85 -28.77
C GLN A 301 -18.47 11.45 -28.89
N ASN A 302 -17.62 12.31 -29.45
CA ASN A 302 -16.17 12.11 -29.52
C ASN A 302 -15.54 11.99 -28.13
N TYR A 303 -16.03 12.77 -27.15
CA TYR A 303 -15.58 12.66 -25.76
C TYR A 303 -15.87 11.26 -25.19
N ILE A 304 -17.06 10.69 -25.46
CA ILE A 304 -17.38 9.32 -25.03
C ILE A 304 -16.55 8.27 -25.79
N ALA A 305 -16.40 8.41 -27.10
CA ALA A 305 -15.58 7.52 -27.91
C ALA A 305 -14.14 7.45 -27.39
N ASN A 306 -13.53 8.61 -27.12
CA ASN A 306 -12.12 8.69 -26.76
C ASN A 306 -11.82 8.25 -25.32
N TYR A 307 -12.75 8.41 -24.38
CA TYR A 307 -12.48 8.18 -22.97
C TYR A 307 -13.26 7.04 -22.33
N PHE A 308 -14.47 6.73 -22.81
CA PHE A 308 -15.38 5.85 -22.07
C PHE A 308 -15.71 4.55 -22.78
N ILE A 309 -15.60 4.47 -24.10
CA ILE A 309 -16.18 3.38 -24.90
C ILE A 309 -15.80 1.97 -24.43
N TYR A 310 -14.55 1.74 -24.01
CA TYR A 310 -14.10 0.46 -23.44
C TYR A 310 -14.51 0.23 -21.98
N SER A 311 -14.76 1.32 -21.23
CA SER A 311 -15.14 1.28 -19.81
C SER A 311 -16.66 1.20 -19.58
N LEU A 312 -17.47 1.48 -20.61
CA LEU A 312 -18.94 1.53 -20.54
C LEU A 312 -19.54 0.33 -19.81
N PRO A 313 -19.16 -0.93 -20.10
CA PRO A 313 -19.77 -2.09 -19.43
C PRO A 313 -19.51 -2.17 -17.92
N SER A 314 -18.42 -1.56 -17.45
CA SER A 314 -18.06 -1.55 -16.04
C SER A 314 -18.83 -0.49 -15.23
N ILE A 315 -19.34 0.54 -15.93
CA ILE A 315 -20.04 1.69 -15.38
C ILE A 315 -21.56 1.50 -15.50
N VAL A 316 -22.05 1.23 -16.70
CA VAL A 316 -23.48 1.11 -17.01
C VAL A 316 -23.99 -0.30 -16.68
N ARG A 317 -24.88 -0.39 -15.69
CA ARG A 317 -25.49 -1.65 -15.23
C ARG A 317 -27.00 -1.53 -15.18
N GLY A 318 -27.68 -2.68 -15.09
CA GLY A 318 -29.13 -2.76 -15.21
C GLY A 318 -29.55 -2.81 -16.68
N ASP A 319 -30.66 -3.47 -16.95
CA ASP A 319 -31.09 -3.72 -18.33
C ASP A 319 -31.65 -2.45 -18.98
N GLU A 320 -32.46 -1.67 -18.26
CA GLU A 320 -32.98 -0.37 -18.70
C GLU A 320 -31.86 0.60 -19.13
N LYS A 321 -30.83 0.78 -18.28
CA LYS A 321 -29.71 1.66 -18.64
C LYS A 321 -28.82 1.13 -19.76
N ARG A 322 -28.77 -0.18 -19.97
CA ARG A 322 -28.05 -0.78 -21.10
C ARG A 322 -28.81 -0.60 -22.40
N GLU A 323 -30.14 -0.67 -22.35
CA GLU A 323 -31.01 -0.34 -23.48
C GLU A 323 -30.84 1.13 -23.88
N GLU A 324 -30.95 2.07 -22.92
CA GLU A 324 -30.69 3.51 -23.17
C GLU A 324 -29.30 3.76 -23.78
N LEU A 325 -28.27 3.08 -23.26
CA LEU A 325 -26.91 3.18 -23.79
C LEU A 325 -26.83 2.63 -25.23
N ALA A 326 -27.43 1.48 -25.49
CA ALA A 326 -27.42 0.82 -26.79
C ALA A 326 -28.09 1.69 -27.87
N GLU A 327 -29.26 2.25 -27.56
CA GLU A 327 -29.98 3.16 -28.45
C GLU A 327 -29.12 4.37 -28.82
N ASN A 328 -28.46 4.96 -27.82
CA ASN A 328 -27.64 6.14 -27.99
C ASN A 328 -26.32 5.88 -28.71
N LEU A 329 -25.69 4.72 -28.50
CA LEU A 329 -24.53 4.28 -29.28
C LEU A 329 -24.92 4.05 -30.75
N ALA A 330 -26.04 3.39 -31.01
CA ALA A 330 -26.55 3.17 -32.36
C ALA A 330 -26.91 4.48 -33.06
N TYR A 331 -27.57 5.41 -32.35
CA TYR A 331 -27.86 6.76 -32.84
C TYR A 331 -26.57 7.51 -33.22
N ALA A 332 -25.60 7.58 -32.31
CA ALA A 332 -24.33 8.27 -32.57
C ALA A 332 -23.59 7.67 -33.79
N ALA A 333 -23.54 6.35 -33.89
CA ALA A 333 -22.80 5.66 -34.94
C ALA A 333 -23.49 5.70 -36.32
N LEU A 334 -24.81 5.50 -36.37
CA LEU A 334 -25.56 5.34 -37.63
C LEU A 334 -26.26 6.63 -38.04
N SER A 335 -27.02 7.23 -37.14
CA SER A 335 -27.83 8.42 -37.47
C SER A 335 -26.97 9.68 -37.51
N ASN A 336 -26.08 9.87 -36.53
CA ASN A 336 -25.23 11.05 -36.47
C ASN A 336 -23.89 10.86 -37.20
N ASN A 337 -23.57 9.64 -37.67
CA ASN A 337 -22.32 9.32 -38.36
C ASN A 337 -21.04 9.79 -37.61
N ALA A 338 -21.04 9.64 -36.28
CA ALA A 338 -19.94 10.05 -35.42
C ALA A 338 -18.70 9.17 -35.67
N LYS A 339 -17.73 9.70 -36.40
CA LYS A 339 -16.58 8.92 -36.91
C LYS A 339 -15.77 8.24 -35.82
N LEU A 340 -15.48 8.93 -34.71
CA LEU A 340 -14.72 8.30 -33.62
C LEU A 340 -15.50 7.19 -32.93
N VAL A 341 -16.80 7.42 -32.66
CA VAL A 341 -17.67 6.38 -32.09
C VAL A 341 -17.67 5.17 -33.01
N ARG A 342 -17.80 5.37 -34.32
CA ARG A 342 -17.81 4.27 -35.30
C ARG A 342 -16.50 3.48 -35.30
N ASN A 343 -15.37 4.16 -35.25
CA ASN A 343 -14.06 3.52 -35.27
C ASN A 343 -13.84 2.67 -34.01
N GLU A 344 -14.08 3.26 -32.84
CA GLU A 344 -13.80 2.60 -31.57
C GLU A 344 -14.85 1.55 -31.20
N LEU A 345 -16.12 1.73 -31.58
CA LEU A 345 -17.21 0.82 -31.21
C LEU A 345 -17.03 -0.57 -31.83
N LEU A 346 -16.48 -0.68 -33.05
CA LEU A 346 -16.24 -1.95 -33.72
C LEU A 346 -15.29 -2.88 -32.94
N ASP A 347 -14.32 -2.30 -32.22
CA ASP A 347 -13.39 -3.05 -31.37
C ASP A 347 -13.94 -3.23 -29.95
N ALA A 348 -14.41 -2.13 -29.35
CA ALA A 348 -14.90 -2.13 -27.97
C ALA A 348 -16.09 -3.10 -27.77
N CYS A 349 -16.99 -3.21 -28.74
CA CYS A 349 -18.20 -4.01 -28.59
C CYS A 349 -17.94 -5.52 -28.50
N GLU A 350 -16.80 -6.02 -29.00
CA GLU A 350 -16.44 -7.43 -28.88
C GLU A 350 -16.37 -7.89 -27.41
N ASN A 351 -15.94 -6.98 -26.53
CA ASN A 351 -15.78 -7.21 -25.09
C ASN A 351 -17.01 -6.80 -24.27
N TYR A 352 -18.11 -6.38 -24.90
CA TYR A 352 -19.33 -6.02 -24.18
C TYR A 352 -20.06 -7.28 -23.66
N PRO A 353 -20.76 -7.18 -22.51
CA PRO A 353 -21.57 -8.27 -22.01
C PRO A 353 -22.70 -8.59 -22.98
N ASN A 354 -23.09 -9.87 -23.07
CA ASN A 354 -24.10 -10.35 -24.01
C ASN A 354 -25.41 -9.56 -23.95
N SER A 355 -25.85 -9.14 -22.76
CA SER A 355 -27.04 -8.31 -22.59
C SER A 355 -26.93 -6.96 -23.32
N LEU A 356 -25.77 -6.29 -23.23
CA LEU A 356 -25.55 -5.04 -23.96
C LEU A 356 -25.38 -5.28 -25.46
N LYS A 357 -24.75 -6.39 -25.86
CA LYS A 357 -24.63 -6.78 -27.28
C LYS A 357 -26.01 -6.99 -27.91
N GLU A 358 -26.91 -7.68 -27.22
CA GLU A 358 -28.28 -7.92 -27.68
C GLU A 358 -29.04 -6.60 -27.89
N GLN A 359 -29.05 -5.74 -26.88
CA GLN A 359 -29.72 -4.44 -26.94
C GLN A 359 -29.15 -3.56 -28.06
N LEU A 360 -27.82 -3.56 -28.22
CA LEU A 360 -27.16 -2.83 -29.29
C LEU A 360 -27.48 -3.42 -30.67
N ARG A 361 -27.63 -4.75 -30.79
CA ARG A 361 -28.02 -5.40 -32.04
C ARG A 361 -29.41 -4.95 -32.49
N VAL A 362 -30.38 -4.94 -31.57
CA VAL A 362 -31.75 -4.45 -31.84
C VAL A 362 -31.69 -2.99 -32.29
N SER A 363 -31.02 -2.13 -31.52
CA SER A 363 -30.90 -0.70 -31.82
C SER A 363 -30.23 -0.40 -33.17
N VAL A 364 -29.22 -1.21 -33.54
CA VAL A 364 -28.51 -1.12 -34.83
C VAL A 364 -29.41 -1.57 -35.98
N GLN A 365 -30.19 -2.65 -35.82
CA GLN A 365 -31.13 -3.13 -36.83
C GLN A 365 -32.20 -2.07 -37.15
N GLU A 366 -32.78 -1.43 -36.13
CA GLU A 366 -33.76 -0.35 -36.30
C GLU A 366 -33.20 0.86 -37.06
N ARG A 367 -31.89 1.10 -36.95
CA ARG A 367 -31.19 2.23 -37.57
C ARG A 367 -30.40 1.83 -38.82
N ARG A 368 -30.54 0.59 -39.29
CA ARG A 368 -29.78 0.06 -40.44
C ARG A 368 -29.94 0.90 -41.71
N GLN A 369 -31.10 1.54 -41.89
CA GLN A 369 -31.39 2.38 -43.06
C GLN A 369 -30.48 3.61 -43.21
N TYR A 370 -29.86 4.11 -42.13
CA TYR A 370 -29.01 5.31 -42.18
C TYR A 370 -27.62 5.02 -42.77
N ASP A 371 -27.08 3.82 -42.53
CA ASP A 371 -25.83 3.34 -43.12
C ASP A 371 -25.77 1.80 -43.10
N PRO A 372 -26.31 1.13 -44.13
CA PRO A 372 -26.38 -0.33 -44.16
C PRO A 372 -25.01 -1.01 -44.08
N ASN A 373 -24.00 -0.42 -44.71
CA ASN A 373 -22.66 -1.00 -44.79
C ASN A 373 -21.98 -1.03 -43.41
N TYR A 374 -22.10 0.05 -42.65
CA TYR A 374 -21.55 0.07 -41.28
C TYR A 374 -22.40 -0.74 -40.31
N ALA A 375 -23.74 -0.69 -40.45
CA ALA A 375 -24.64 -1.50 -39.63
C ALA A 375 -24.31 -2.99 -39.76
N ASP A 376 -24.14 -3.51 -40.98
CA ASP A 376 -23.83 -4.93 -41.21
C ASP A 376 -22.48 -5.32 -40.57
N LYS A 377 -21.46 -4.48 -40.69
CA LYS A 377 -20.16 -4.69 -40.03
C LYS A 377 -20.28 -4.74 -38.50
N LEU A 378 -21.07 -3.82 -37.93
CA LEU A 378 -21.28 -3.79 -36.49
C LEU A 378 -22.09 -4.99 -36.00
N LEU A 379 -23.12 -5.41 -36.75
CA LEU A 379 -23.91 -6.61 -36.43
C LEU A 379 -23.07 -7.88 -36.44
N GLU A 380 -22.10 -7.99 -37.36
CA GLU A 380 -21.14 -9.10 -37.40
C GLU A 380 -20.30 -9.15 -36.13
N LYS A 381 -19.82 -7.99 -35.63
CA LYS A 381 -19.04 -7.88 -34.38
C LYS A 381 -19.86 -8.14 -33.11
N LEU A 382 -21.17 -7.93 -33.18
CA LEU A 382 -22.11 -8.18 -32.07
C LEU A 382 -22.65 -9.61 -32.04
N SER A 383 -22.33 -10.43 -33.04
CA SER A 383 -22.79 -11.82 -33.15
C SER A 383 -22.14 -12.76 -32.15
#